data_AF-A0A9X5XLE3-F1
#
_entry.id   AF-A0A9X5XLE3-F1
#
_cell.length_a   1.000
_cell.length_b   1.000
_cell.length_c   1.000
_cell.angle_alpha   90.00
_cell.angle_beta   90.00
_cell.angle_gamma   90.00
#
_symmetry.space_group_name_H-M   'P 1'
#
loop_
_entity.id
_entity.type
_entity.pdbx_description
1 polymer ?
#
loop_
_entity_poly.entity_id
_entity_poly.type
_entity_poly.pdbx_seq_one_letter_code
_entity_poly.pdbx_strand_id
1 'polypeptide(L)'
;ILVRAHRLTFGPLVDELTDEAPRLPHPALERAALDHAGFLDQLAAERDLLTRQVLLVAREPSPSGGARAGHRLTEAIRALEAAEITVTALDAEATAHALRLAADPDAIPMGGA
;
A
#
# COMPACT_ATOMS: atom_id res chain seq x y z
N ILE A 1 11.81 -0.30 11.69
CA ILE A 1 10.50 -0.11 11.04
C ILE A 1 10.47 1.33 10.56
N LEU A 2 10.30 1.56 9.26
CA LEU A 2 10.06 2.89 8.71
C LEU A 2 8.56 3.01 8.43
N VAL A 3 7.94 4.08 8.94
CA VAL A 3 6.54 4.39 8.66
C VAL A 3 6.49 5.73 7.95
N ARG A 4 5.86 5.76 6.78
CA ARG A 4 5.60 6.98 6.02
C ARG A 4 4.10 7.17 5.87
N ALA A 5 3.65 8.42 5.97
CA ALA A 5 2.27 8.79 5.70
C ALA A 5 2.22 9.55 4.38
N HIS A 6 1.25 9.22 3.54
CA HIS A 6 1.05 9.82 2.23
C HIS A 6 -0.41 10.20 2.05
N ARG A 7 -0.65 11.30 1.34
CA ARG A 7 -2.02 11.67 0.95
C ARG A 7 -2.55 10.64 -0.03
N LEU A 8 -3.76 10.16 0.25
CA LEU A 8 -4.48 9.24 -0.61
C LEU A 8 -5.49 10.03 -1.45
N THR A 9 -5.40 9.90 -2.76
CA THR A 9 -6.35 10.50 -3.71
C THR A 9 -7.17 9.41 -4.35
N PHE A 10 -8.50 9.46 -4.22
CA PHE A 10 -9.40 8.45 -4.79
C PHE A 10 -9.89 8.76 -6.20
N GLY A 11 -9.67 9.96 -6.73
CA GLY A 11 -10.16 10.37 -8.05
C GLY A 11 -10.01 9.31 -9.15
N PRO A 12 -8.79 8.76 -9.38
CA PRO A 12 -8.61 7.72 -10.38
C PRO A 12 -9.42 6.43 -10.15
N LEU A 13 -9.61 6.04 -8.89
CA LEU A 13 -10.40 4.85 -8.53
C LEU A 13 -11.90 5.10 -8.71
N VAL A 14 -12.36 6.31 -8.39
CA VAL A 14 -13.76 6.73 -8.62
C VAL A 14 -14.06 6.77 -10.11
N ASP A 15 -13.15 7.34 -10.91
CA ASP A 15 -13.25 7.36 -12.37
C ASP A 15 -13.34 5.93 -12.92
N GLU A 16 -12.43 5.03 -12.50
CA GLU A 16 -12.43 3.63 -12.91
C GLU A 16 -13.74 2.92 -12.53
N LEU A 17 -14.20 3.06 -11.28
CA LEU A 17 -15.45 2.46 -10.82
C LEU A 17 -16.66 2.96 -11.62
N THR A 18 -16.69 4.25 -11.94
CA THR A 18 -17.79 4.87 -12.70
C THR A 18 -17.79 4.42 -14.15
N ASP A 19 -16.62 4.25 -14.77
CA ASP A 19 -16.46 3.78 -16.15
C ASP A 19 -16.69 2.26 -16.30
N GLU A 20 -16.38 1.47 -15.27
CA GLU A 20 -16.56 0.02 -15.24
C GLU A 20 -17.99 -0.39 -14.85
N ALA A 21 -18.68 0.40 -14.01
CA ALA A 21 -19.99 0.05 -13.48
C ALA A 21 -21.03 -0.37 -14.54
N PRO A 22 -21.18 0.31 -15.69
CA PRO A 22 -22.14 -0.08 -16.73
C PRO A 22 -21.83 -1.42 -17.41
N ARG A 23 -20.60 -1.94 -17.26
CA ARG A 23 -20.17 -3.23 -17.83
C ARG A 23 -20.43 -4.41 -16.89
N LEU A 24 -20.92 -4.15 -15.68
CA LEU A 24 -21.22 -5.20 -14.72
C LEU A 24 -22.42 -6.04 -15.18
N PRO A 25 -22.42 -7.36 -14.92
CA PRO A 25 -23.39 -8.29 -15.52
C PRO A 25 -24.81 -8.18 -14.95
N HIS A 26 -25.04 -7.33 -13.94
CA HIS A 26 -26.34 -7.20 -13.28
C HIS A 26 -26.58 -5.75 -12.83
N PRO A 27 -27.79 -5.18 -13.02
CA PRO A 27 -28.08 -3.77 -12.71
C PRO A 27 -27.90 -3.41 -11.22
N ALA A 28 -28.10 -4.37 -10.31
CA ALA A 28 -27.81 -4.13 -8.89
C ALA A 28 -26.30 -3.99 -8.61
N LEU A 29 -25.43 -4.63 -9.40
CA LEU A 29 -23.98 -4.48 -9.27
C LEU A 29 -23.53 -3.12 -9.81
N GLU A 30 -24.07 -2.70 -10.96
CA GLU A 30 -23.88 -1.33 -11.47
C GLU A 30 -24.27 -0.30 -10.41
N ARG A 31 -25.47 -0.43 -9.83
CA ARG A 31 -25.93 0.47 -8.77
C ARG A 31 -24.98 0.49 -7.58
N ALA A 32 -24.58 -0.69 -7.08
CA ALA A 32 -23.68 -0.80 -5.94
C ALA A 32 -22.31 -0.17 -6.22
N ALA A 33 -21.77 -0.33 -7.43
CA ALA A 33 -20.50 0.28 -7.82
C ALA A 33 -20.60 1.82 -7.87
N LEU A 34 -21.68 2.36 -8.44
CA LEU A 34 -21.92 3.81 -8.47
C LEU A 34 -22.14 4.39 -7.07
N ASP A 35 -22.90 3.71 -6.22
CA ASP A 35 -23.11 4.13 -4.83
C ASP A 35 -21.77 4.10 -4.05
N HIS A 36 -20.91 3.11 -4.33
CA HIS A 36 -19.57 3.04 -3.74
C HIS A 36 -18.66 4.18 -4.22
N ALA A 37 -18.69 4.50 -5.52
CA ALA A 37 -17.96 5.63 -6.08
C ALA A 37 -18.39 6.95 -5.40
N GLY A 38 -19.70 7.17 -5.24
CA GLY A 38 -20.23 8.34 -4.52
C GLY A 38 -19.80 8.41 -3.05
N PHE A 39 -19.73 7.26 -2.36
CA PHE A 39 -19.18 7.20 -1.00
C PHE A 39 -17.69 7.59 -0.94
N LEU A 40 -16.87 7.10 -1.89
CA LEU A 40 -15.44 7.42 -1.94
C LEU A 40 -15.19 8.90 -2.24
N ASP A 41 -15.98 9.51 -3.12
CA ASP A 41 -15.93 10.96 -3.40
C ASP A 41 -16.26 11.78 -2.15
N GLN A 42 -17.35 11.43 -1.45
CA GLN A 42 -17.71 12.11 -0.21
C GLN A 42 -16.61 11.96 0.84
N LEU A 43 -16.03 10.76 0.97
CA LEU A 43 -14.96 10.49 1.92
C LEU A 43 -13.70 11.32 1.62
N ALA A 44 -13.35 11.50 0.34
CA ALA A 44 -12.24 12.35 -0.09
C ALA A 44 -12.51 13.85 0.11
N ALA A 45 -13.76 14.29 -0.05
CA ALA A 45 -14.15 15.68 0.15
C ALA A 45 -14.14 16.11 1.63
N GLU A 46 -14.48 15.19 2.54
CA GLU A 46 -14.61 15.50 3.98
C GLU A 46 -13.30 15.33 4.76
N ARG A 47 -12.34 14.54 4.25
CA ARG A 47 -11.16 14.14 5.02
C ARG A 47 -9.87 14.19 4.21
N ASP A 48 -8.82 14.71 4.83
CA ASP A 48 -7.45 14.45 4.38
C ASP A 48 -7.11 12.98 4.69
N LEU A 49 -7.31 12.11 3.71
CA LEU A 49 -7.03 10.69 3.85
C LEU A 49 -5.54 10.43 3.74
N LEU A 50 -5.03 9.69 4.72
CA LEU A 50 -3.62 9.30 4.77
C LEU A 50 -3.51 7.78 4.69
N THR A 51 -2.72 7.30 3.73
CA THR A 51 -2.24 5.92 3.73
C THR A 51 -0.90 5.84 4.45
N ARG A 52 -0.58 4.66 4.97
CA ARG A 52 0.67 4.39 5.70
C ARG A 52 1.45 3.33 4.97
N GLN A 53 2.65 3.68 4.49
CA GLN A 53 3.61 2.70 4.02
C GLN A 53 4.50 2.25 5.19
N VAL A 54 4.51 0.95 5.49
CA VAL A 54 5.34 0.36 6.54
C VAL A 54 6.40 -0.53 5.91
N LEU A 55 7.67 -0.19 6.10
CA LEU A 55 8.80 -1.00 5.65
C LEU A 55 9.49 -1.70 6.83
N LEU A 56 9.57 -3.02 6.73
CA LEU A 56 10.35 -3.85 7.64
C LEU A 56 11.80 -3.92 7.14
N VAL A 57 12.72 -3.45 7.97
CA VAL A 57 14.15 -3.43 7.66
C VAL A 57 14.89 -4.02 8.84
N ALA A 58 15.64 -5.09 8.58
CA ALA A 58 16.63 -5.62 9.52
C ALA A 58 18.01 -5.09 9.13
N ARG A 59 18.69 -4.47 10.09
CA ARG A 59 20.04 -3.93 9.92
C ARG A 59 20.98 -4.69 10.85
N GLU A 60 22.12 -5.08 10.33
CA GLU A 60 23.19 -5.71 11.10
C GLU A 60 24.45 -4.85 10.98
N PRO A 61 25.18 -4.63 12.08
CA PRO A 61 26.34 -3.74 12.08
C PRO A 61 27.55 -4.32 11.32
N SER A 62 27.60 -5.64 11.16
CA SER A 62 28.66 -6.34 10.43
C SER A 62 28.20 -6.69 9.01
N PRO A 63 29.08 -6.55 7.99
CA PRO A 63 28.78 -7.01 6.63
C PRO A 63 28.51 -8.53 6.55
N SER A 64 29.01 -9.32 7.50
CA SER A 64 28.71 -10.75 7.62
C SER A 64 27.37 -11.07 8.31
N GLY A 65 26.62 -10.06 8.74
CA GLY A 65 25.37 -10.22 9.49
C GLY A 65 24.15 -10.59 8.64
N GLY A 66 24.26 -10.64 7.31
CA GLY A 66 23.10 -10.81 6.41
C GLY A 66 22.19 -11.99 6.74
N ALA A 67 22.76 -13.15 7.08
CA ALA A 67 21.98 -14.33 7.47
C ALA A 67 21.13 -14.08 8.73
N ARG A 68 21.68 -13.36 9.71
CA ARG A 68 20.99 -12.99 10.95
C ARG A 68 19.88 -11.98 10.68
N ALA A 69 20.14 -10.98 9.82
CA ALA A 69 19.13 -10.03 9.37
C ALA A 69 17.94 -10.76 8.72
N GLY A 70 18.24 -11.73 7.84
CA GLY A 70 17.24 -12.56 7.17
C GLY A 70 16.39 -13.37 8.16
N HIS A 71 17.01 -14.05 9.13
CA HIS A 71 16.27 -14.80 10.14
C HIS A 71 15.33 -13.90 10.96
N ARG A 72 15.80 -12.69 11.35
CA ARG A 72 14.97 -11.73 12.08
C ARG A 72 13.77 -11.24 11.26
N LEU A 73 13.93 -11.09 9.95
CA LEU A 73 12.81 -10.75 9.06
C LEU A 73 11.82 -11.91 8.96
N THR A 74 12.29 -13.16 8.82
CA THR A 74 11.42 -14.34 8.79
C THR A 74 10.57 -14.45 10.06
N GLU A 75 11.17 -14.24 11.23
CA GLU A 75 10.44 -14.25 12.51
C GLU A 75 9.42 -13.10 12.59
N ALA A 76 9.77 -11.90 12.12
CA ALA A 76 8.84 -10.78 12.06
C ALA A 76 7.67 -11.04 11.11
N ILE A 77 7.91 -11.65 9.95
CA ILE A 77 6.88 -12.03 8.98
C ILE A 77 5.90 -13.00 9.63
N ARG A 78 6.39 -14.07 10.27
CA ARG A 78 5.53 -15.05 10.96
C ARG A 78 4.65 -14.41 12.03
N ALA A 79 5.20 -13.47 12.81
CA ALA A 79 4.43 -12.75 13.82
C ALA A 79 3.34 -11.85 13.22
N LEU A 80 3.60 -11.26 12.05
CA LEU A 80 2.65 -10.41 11.33
C LEU A 80 1.57 -11.23 10.61
N GLU A 81 1.93 -12.38 10.05
CA GLU A 81 0.99 -13.32 9.43
C GLU A 81 -0.05 -13.82 10.45
N ALA A 82 0.36 -14.05 11.71
CA ALA A 82 -0.56 -14.40 12.79
C ALA A 82 -1.59 -13.30 13.11
N ALA A 83 -1.34 -12.06 12.66
CA ALA A 83 -2.25 -10.92 12.75
C ALA A 83 -2.90 -10.56 11.39
N GLU A 84 -2.84 -11.47 10.41
CA GLU A 84 -3.36 -11.29 9.05
C GLU A 84 -2.72 -10.11 8.28
N ILE A 85 -1.49 -9.75 8.66
CA ILE A 85 -0.72 -8.71 7.97
C ILE A 85 0.22 -9.38 6.96
N THR A 86 -0.10 -9.23 5.68
CA THR A 86 0.73 -9.73 4.57
C THR A 86 2.00 -8.89 4.44
N VAL A 87 3.15 -9.57 4.30
CA VAL A 87 4.44 -8.92 4.05
C VAL A 87 4.97 -9.33 2.68
N THR A 88 5.15 -8.35 1.80
CA THR A 88 5.72 -8.57 0.47
C THR A 88 7.23 -8.34 0.50
N ALA A 89 8.00 -9.34 0.08
CA ALA A 89 9.44 -9.18 -0.09
C ALA A 89 9.73 -8.25 -1.27
N LEU A 90 10.62 -7.27 -1.06
CA LEU A 90 11.10 -6.40 -2.13
C LEU A 90 12.40 -6.96 -2.69
N ASP A 91 12.49 -7.08 -4.00
CA ASP A 91 13.75 -7.37 -4.68
C ASP A 91 14.69 -6.14 -4.66
N ALA A 92 15.85 -6.26 -5.28
CA ALA A 92 16.85 -5.19 -5.31
C ALA A 92 16.34 -3.92 -6.00
N GLU A 93 15.57 -4.06 -7.09
CA GLU A 93 15.05 -2.93 -7.85
C GLU A 93 13.95 -2.21 -7.08
N ALA A 94 12.98 -2.96 -6.57
CA ALA A 94 11.89 -2.45 -5.74
C ALA A 94 12.43 -1.82 -4.45
N THR A 95 13.48 -2.37 -3.85
CA THR A 95 14.16 -1.78 -2.68
C THR A 95 14.80 -0.44 -3.03
N ALA A 96 15.58 -0.36 -4.13
CA ALA A 96 16.19 0.88 -4.57
C ALA A 96 15.15 1.93 -4.95
N HIS A 97 14.02 1.52 -5.54
CA HIS A 97 12.90 2.40 -5.83
C HIS A 97 12.25 2.93 -4.54
N ALA A 98 11.96 2.05 -3.58
CA ALA A 98 11.40 2.44 -2.29
C ALA A 98 12.31 3.42 -1.52
N LEU A 99 13.63 3.22 -1.57
CA LEU A 99 14.60 4.15 -0.97
C LEU A 99 14.61 5.51 -1.66
N ARG A 100 14.52 5.55 -3.00
CA ARG A 100 14.39 6.81 -3.76
C ARG A 100 13.12 7.55 -3.39
N LEU A 101 11.97 6.85 -3.36
CA LEU A 101 10.70 7.43 -2.94
C LEU A 101 10.74 7.91 -1.49
N ALA A 102 11.53 7.27 -0.61
CA ALA A 102 11.69 7.68 0.78
C ALA A 102 12.54 8.96 0.94
N ALA A 103 13.43 9.24 -0.01
CA ALA A 103 14.24 10.47 -0.02
C ALA A 103 13.52 11.67 -0.65
N ASP A 104 12.39 11.43 -1.33
CA ASP A 104 11.55 12.45 -1.94
C ASP A 104 10.29 12.69 -1.06
N PRO A 105 10.10 13.92 -0.52
CA PRO A 105 8.95 14.23 0.31
C PRO A 105 7.62 14.25 -0.46
N ASP A 106 7.65 14.49 -1.78
CA ASP A 106 6.46 14.63 -2.62
C ASP A 106 6.14 13.34 -3.41
N ALA A 107 6.98 12.32 -3.26
CA ALA A 107 6.81 11.04 -3.93
C ALA A 107 5.52 10.30 -3.52
N ILE A 108 4.78 9.84 -4.52
CA ILE A 108 3.64 8.93 -4.37
C ILE A 108 4.16 7.55 -3.90
N PRO A 109 3.53 6.92 -2.90
CA PRO A 109 3.96 5.61 -2.42
C PRO A 109 3.82 4.54 -3.50
N MET A 110 4.61 3.47 -3.36
CA MET A 110 4.42 2.24 -4.14
C MET A 110 2.98 1.76 -3.98
N GLY A 111 2.24 1.62 -5.08
CA GLY A 111 0.91 1.00 -5.05
C GLY A 111 1.01 -0.45 -4.54
N GLY A 112 0.04 -0.88 -3.74
CA GLY A 112 -0.12 -2.29 -3.41
C GLY A 112 -0.69 -3.03 -4.63
N ALA A 113 0.01 -4.07 -5.08
CA ALA A 113 -0.51 -5.04 -6.04
C ALA A 113 -1.52 -5.98 -5.36
#